data_AF-A0A328WX56-F1
#
_entry.id   AF-A0A328WX56-F1
#
_cell.length_a   1.000
_cell.length_b   1.000
_cell.length_c   1.000
_cell.angle_alpha   90.00
_cell.angle_beta   90.00
_cell.angle_gamma   90.00
#
_symmetry.space_group_name_H-M   'P 1'
#
loop_
_entity.id
_entity.type
_entity.pdbx_description
1 polymer ?
#
loop_
_entity_poly.entity_id
_entity_poly.type
_entity_poly.pdbx_seq_one_letter_code
_entity_poly.pdbx_strand_id
1 'polypeptide(L)' 'MIPHKKCNCPEYYWEEIMAKDDFYFPSKTVIYFHCDCCGEDFRIEDFETGKELFIENI' A
#
# COMPACT_ATOMS: atom_id res chain seq x y z
N MET A 1 -11.02 5.49 2.64
CA MET A 1 -10.56 4.17 3.10
C MET A 1 -9.96 3.47 1.91
N ILE A 2 -8.69 3.08 1.95
CA ILE A 2 -8.18 2.05 1.02
C ILE A 2 -8.44 0.72 1.72
N PRO A 3 -9.59 0.06 1.49
CA PRO A 3 -9.78 -1.29 1.98
C PRO A 3 -8.77 -2.20 1.29
N HIS A 4 -8.35 -3.26 1.98
CA HIS A 4 -7.68 -4.38 1.31
C HIS A 4 -8.48 -4.75 0.06
N LYS A 5 -7.85 -4.67 -1.11
CA LYS A 5 -8.49 -4.98 -2.38
C LYS A 5 -7.76 -6.17 -2.97
N LYS A 6 -8.50 -7.13 -3.52
CA LYS A 6 -7.86 -8.21 -4.28
C LYS A 6 -7.54 -7.69 -5.68
N CYS A 7 -6.26 -7.57 -5.99
CA CYS A 7 -5.81 -7.36 -7.36
C CYS A 7 -5.79 -8.71 -8.10
N ASN A 8 -6.44 -8.76 -9.27
CA ASN A 8 -6.44 -9.95 -10.13
C ASN A 8 -5.55 -9.76 -11.38
N CYS A 9 -4.83 -8.64 -11.47
CA CYS A 9 -3.88 -8.43 -12.55
C CYS A 9 -2.65 -9.32 -12.36
N PRO A 10 -1.94 -9.68 -13.44
CA PRO A 10 -0.70 -10.44 -13.34
C PRO A 10 0.34 -9.77 -12.44
N GLU A 11 1.12 -10.56 -11.70
CA GLU A 11 2.12 -10.10 -10.74
C GLU A 11 3.23 -9.22 -11.37
N TYR A 12 3.47 -9.33 -12.69
CA TYR A 12 4.46 -8.49 -13.36
C TYR A 12 4.05 -7.01 -13.47
N TYR A 13 2.80 -6.67 -13.17
CA TYR A 13 2.33 -5.29 -13.02
C TYR A 13 2.35 -4.81 -11.57
N TRP A 14 2.70 -5.68 -10.62
CA TRP A 14 2.69 -5.31 -9.21
C TRP A 14 4.01 -4.65 -8.86
N GLU A 15 3.91 -3.54 -8.18
CA GLU A 15 5.03 -2.74 -7.73
C GLU A 15 4.95 -2.53 -6.21
N GLU A 16 6.11 -2.52 -5.56
CA GLU A 16 6.26 -2.21 -4.15
C GLU A 16 6.88 -0.82 -4.01
N ILE A 17 6.10 0.14 -3.49
CA ILE A 17 6.53 1.52 -3.32
C ILE A 17 6.77 1.76 -1.83
N MET A 18 8.04 1.96 -1.46
CA MET A 18 8.40 2.29 -0.08
C MET A 18 8.29 3.79 0.16
N ALA A 19 7.51 4.17 1.16
CA ALA A 19 7.36 5.56 1.61
C ALA A 19 7.75 5.69 3.09
N LYS A 20 8.39 6.79 3.44
CA LYS A 20 8.75 7.12 4.82
C LYS A 20 8.21 8.49 5.17
N ASP A 21 7.60 8.57 6.35
CA ASP A 21 7.05 9.81 6.90
C ASP A 21 6.09 10.49 5.91
N ASP A 22 5.14 9.70 5.39
CA ASP A 22 4.19 10.16 4.40
C ASP A 22 2.97 10.85 5.05
N PHE A 23 2.11 11.44 4.22
CA PHE A 23 0.94 12.18 4.68
C PHE A 23 -0.05 11.30 5.46
N TYR A 24 -0.20 10.03 5.08
CA TYR A 24 -1.17 9.12 5.70
C TYR A 24 -0.62 8.42 6.95
N PHE A 25 0.69 8.14 6.99
CA PHE A 25 1.38 7.46 8.07
C PHE A 25 2.61 8.26 8.54
N PRO A 26 2.38 9.39 9.24
CA PRO A 26 3.47 10.18 9.79
C PRO A 26 4.27 9.34 10.80
N SER A 27 5.59 9.52 10.78
CA SER A 27 6.57 8.79 11.59
C SER A 27 6.63 7.28 11.36
N LYS A 28 6.08 6.77 10.26
CA LYS A 28 6.20 5.35 9.86
C LYS A 28 6.92 5.19 8.54
N THR A 29 7.44 3.98 8.32
CA THR A 29 7.86 3.52 7.00
C THR A 29 6.86 2.48 6.54
N VAL A 30 6.31 2.65 5.35
CA VAL A 30 5.24 1.80 4.81
C VAL A 30 5.58 1.34 3.39
N ILE A 31 5.03 0.20 3.01
CA ILE A 31 5.10 -0.35 1.65
C ILE A 31 3.69 -0.28 1.06
N TYR A 32 3.54 0.44 -0.05
CA TYR A 32 2.35 0.41 -0.87
C TYR A 32 2.52 -0.65 -1.96
N PHE A 33 1.62 -1.61 -1.99
CA PHE A 33 1.53 -2.57 -3.08
C PHE A 33 0.61 -1.99 -4.15
N HIS A 34 1.25 -1.44 -5.19
CA HIS A 34 0.60 -0.81 -6.33
C HIS A 34 0.45 -1.81 -7.47
N CYS A 35 -0.57 -1.66 -8.29
CA CYS A 35 -0.68 -2.40 -9.55
C CYS A 35 -0.81 -1.42 -10.71
N ASP A 36 0.21 -1.35 -11.55
CA ASP A 36 0.27 -0.46 -12.71
C ASP A 36 -0.83 -0.75 -13.74
N CYS A 37 -1.30 -1.99 -13.82
CA CYS A 37 -2.34 -2.37 -14.77
C CYS A 37 -3.71 -1.76 -14.42
N CYS A 38 -4.05 -1.66 -13.12
CA CYS A 38 -5.30 -1.04 -12.67
C CYS A 38 -5.11 0.36 -12.09
N GLY A 39 -3.87 0.79 -11.86
CA GLY A 39 -3.52 2.08 -11.28
C GLY A 39 -3.99 2.23 -9.84
N GLU A 40 -4.11 1.13 -9.09
CA GLU A 40 -4.65 1.14 -7.72
C GLU A 40 -3.70 0.46 -6.75
N ASP A 41 -3.59 1.04 -5.55
CA ASP A 41 -2.98 0.39 -4.39
C ASP A 41 -3.95 -0.63 -3.82
N PHE A 42 -3.51 -1.87 -3.68
CA PHE A 42 -4.36 -2.98 -3.26
C PHE A 42 -4.04 -3.48 -1.85
N ARG A 43 -2.86 -3.13 -1.32
CA ARG A 43 -2.40 -3.46 0.02
C ARG A 43 -1.39 -2.43 0.52
N ILE A 44 -1.38 -2.19 1.82
CA ILE A 44 -0.40 -1.33 2.48
C ILE A 44 0.14 -2.08 3.69
N GLU A 45 1.46 -2.11 3.87
CA GLU A 45 2.10 -2.73 5.02
C GLU A 45 3.01 -1.77 5.75
N ASP A 46 3.08 -1.92 7.08
CA ASP A 46 4.12 -1.33 7.90
C ASP A 46 5.45 -2.06 7.64
N PHE A 47 6.47 -1.34 7.20
CA PHE A 47 7.76 -1.93 6.82
C PHE A 47 8.46 -2.63 8.01
N GLU A 48 8.33 -2.10 9.22
CA GLU A 48 9.03 -2.63 10.40
C GLU A 48 8.34 -3.87 10.97
N THR A 49 7.01 -3.90 10.94
CA THR A 49 6.22 -4.95 11.62
C THR A 49 5.56 -5.94 10.67
N GLY A 50 5.50 -5.65 9.38
CA GLY A 50 4.78 -6.45 8.38
C GLY A 50 3.27 -6.48 8.58
N LYS A 51 2.72 -5.57 9.41
CA LYS A 51 1.29 -5.49 9.65
C LYS A 51 0.62 -4.70 8.54
N GLU A 52 -0.52 -5.20 8.07
CA GLU A 52 -1.36 -4.47 7.13
C GLU A 52 -1.90 -3.19 7.77
N LEU A 53 -1.81 -2.09 7.03
CA LEU A 53 -2.28 -0.77 7.43
C LEU A 53 -3.47 -0.35 6.57
N PHE A 54 -4.31 0.50 7.13
CA PHE A 54 -5.49 1.03 6.46
C PHE A 54 -5.52 2.55 6.58
N ILE A 55 -5.85 3.24 5.50
CA ILE A 55 -6.06 4.68 5.54
C ILE A 55 -7.49 4.93 6.04
N GLU A 56 -7.67 5.41 7.26
CA GLU A 56 -8.97 5.88 7.73
C GLU A 56 -9.28 7.25 7.09
N ASN A 57 -10.53 7.49 6.67
CA ASN A 57 -10.91 8.78 6.07
C ASN A 57 -10.66 9.90 7.09
N ILE A 58 -9.88 10.91 6.67
CA ILE A 58 -9.75 12.21 7.33
C ILE A 58 -11.02 13.03 7.08
#